data_AF-A0AAV6X906-F1
#
_entry.id   AF-A0AAV6X906-F1
#
_cell.length_a   1.000
_cell.length_b   1.000
_cell.length_c   1.000
_cell.angle_alpha   90.00
_cell.angle_beta   90.00
_cell.angle_gamma   90.00
#
_symmetry.space_group_name_H-M   'P 1'
#
loop_
_entity.id
_entity.type
_entity.pdbx_description
1 polymer ?
#
loop_
_entity_poly.entity_id
_entity_poly.type
_entity_poly.pdbx_seq_one_letter_code
_entity_poly.pdbx_strand_id
1 'polypeptide(L)'
;MATTTEPTALKREDEEEDDSKPSAEDEDTGAQVAPIVKLQEVAVTTGEENEDVLLDLKSKLYRFDKEGNQWKERGVGTVKLLKHKESGKVRLVMRQNKTLKICANHLVLPTMAVQEHHGNEKSCVWHAADFSDGELKDETFCIRFASIENCKTFKDKIEEITESLSKDSGESEEGTTAANLIEKLSVEGKDKEEKSGTTEAPSSAEEKKDESEEQEKTADEK
;
A
#
# COMPACT_ATOMS: atom_id res chain seq x y z
N MET A 1 -27.86 -59.82 -57.89
CA MET A 1 -26.69 -60.73 -57.94
C MET A 1 -25.67 -60.17 -56.98
N ALA A 2 -25.27 -61.00 -56.01
CA ALA A 2 -24.27 -60.67 -55.01
C ALA A 2 -22.87 -60.63 -55.65
N THR A 3 -22.04 -59.67 -55.26
CA THR A 3 -20.58 -59.82 -55.30
C THR A 3 -19.96 -59.09 -54.11
N THR A 4 -19.52 -59.88 -53.15
CA THR A 4 -18.52 -59.57 -52.13
C THR A 4 -17.15 -59.58 -52.80
N THR A 5 -16.24 -58.66 -52.41
CA THR A 5 -14.81 -58.92 -52.12
C THR A 5 -14.11 -57.62 -51.69
N GLU A 6 -13.66 -57.59 -50.43
CA GLU A 6 -12.56 -56.76 -49.90
C GLU A 6 -11.32 -57.68 -49.72
N PRO A 7 -10.10 -57.20 -49.35
CA PRO A 7 -9.49 -55.87 -49.47
C PRO A 7 -8.10 -55.94 -50.15
N THR A 8 -7.47 -54.81 -50.50
CA THR A 8 -6.02 -54.76 -50.73
C THR A 8 -5.42 -53.54 -50.05
N ALA A 9 -4.37 -53.81 -49.29
CA ALA A 9 -3.74 -52.97 -48.32
C ALA A 9 -2.85 -51.87 -48.94
N LEU A 10 -2.91 -50.70 -48.29
CA LEU A 10 -1.78 -49.82 -47.96
C LEU A 10 -0.94 -49.26 -49.11
N LYS A 11 -1.19 -47.98 -49.43
CA LYS A 11 -0.14 -46.95 -49.40
C LYS A 11 -0.70 -45.72 -48.70
N ARG A 12 -0.19 -45.44 -47.50
CA ARG A 12 -0.30 -44.13 -46.86
C ARG A 12 0.65 -43.22 -47.62
N GLU A 13 0.11 -42.12 -48.12
CA GLU A 13 0.89 -40.97 -48.54
C GLU A 13 1.23 -40.24 -47.24
N ASP A 14 2.48 -40.35 -46.79
CA ASP A 14 3.03 -39.48 -45.76
C ASP A 14 3.14 -38.08 -46.38
N GLU A 15 2.20 -37.20 -46.06
CA GLU A 15 2.39 -35.76 -46.17
C GLU A 15 3.35 -35.36 -45.04
N GLU A 16 4.64 -35.29 -45.36
CA GLU A 16 5.61 -34.59 -44.51
C GLU A 16 5.26 -33.09 -44.53
N GLU A 17 4.57 -32.65 -43.48
CA GLU A 17 4.37 -31.25 -43.14
C GLU A 17 5.74 -30.65 -42.80
N ASP A 18 6.35 -29.98 -43.78
CA ASP A 18 7.54 -29.14 -43.62
C ASP A 18 7.21 -27.95 -42.69
N ASP A 19 7.20 -28.16 -41.37
CA ASP A 19 7.22 -27.08 -40.35
C ASP A 19 8.67 -26.57 -40.16
N SER A 20 9.36 -26.30 -41.26
CA SER A 20 10.56 -25.48 -41.24
C SER A 20 10.14 -24.01 -41.09
N LYS A 21 9.67 -23.65 -39.88
CA LYS A 21 9.64 -22.23 -39.48
C LYS A 21 11.06 -21.70 -39.62
N PRO A 22 11.32 -20.67 -40.45
CA PRO A 22 12.62 -20.03 -40.43
C PRO A 22 12.82 -19.50 -39.01
N SER A 23 13.79 -20.08 -38.31
CA SER A 23 14.40 -19.44 -37.15
C SER A 23 14.69 -18.02 -37.59
N ALA A 24 14.07 -17.04 -36.96
CA ALA A 24 14.54 -15.67 -37.02
C ALA A 24 15.91 -15.68 -36.34
N GLU A 25 16.92 -16.12 -37.10
CA GLU A 25 18.30 -15.82 -36.79
C GLU A 25 18.34 -14.30 -36.72
N ASP A 26 18.52 -13.77 -35.51
CA ASP A 26 18.76 -12.36 -35.30
C ASP A 26 19.87 -11.94 -36.27
N GLU A 27 19.48 -11.28 -37.37
CA GLU A 27 20.42 -10.73 -38.34
C GLU A 27 21.20 -9.63 -37.60
N ASP A 28 22.34 -10.02 -37.03
CA ASP A 28 23.29 -9.08 -36.44
C ASP A 28 23.79 -8.15 -37.55
N THR A 29 23.18 -6.97 -37.61
CA THR A 29 23.51 -5.92 -38.58
C THR A 29 24.97 -5.44 -38.49
N GLY A 30 25.75 -5.91 -37.51
CA GLY A 30 27.14 -5.51 -37.30
C GLY A 30 27.30 -4.04 -36.89
N ALA A 31 26.20 -3.37 -36.55
CA ALA A 31 26.18 -1.97 -36.17
C ALA A 31 26.87 -1.78 -34.81
N GLN A 32 28.08 -1.19 -34.84
CA GLN A 32 28.79 -0.81 -33.62
C GLN A 32 28.19 0.47 -33.04
N VAL A 33 27.36 0.32 -32.00
CA VAL A 33 26.78 1.46 -31.28
C VAL A 33 27.81 1.99 -30.28
N ALA A 34 28.38 3.16 -30.56
CA ALA A 34 29.26 3.84 -29.63
C ALA A 34 28.47 4.29 -28.38
N PRO A 35 28.99 4.08 -27.15
CA PRO A 35 28.30 4.51 -25.94
C PRO A 35 28.10 6.03 -25.92
N ILE A 36 26.84 6.47 -25.87
CA ILE A 36 26.48 7.90 -25.80
C ILE A 36 26.95 8.50 -24.48
N VAL A 37 26.94 7.71 -23.39
CA VAL A 37 27.30 8.13 -22.05
C VAL A 37 28.16 7.06 -21.39
N LYS A 38 29.22 7.49 -20.70
CA LYS A 38 30.01 6.64 -19.79
C LYS A 38 29.44 6.78 -18.39
N LEU A 39 28.82 5.71 -17.88
CA LEU A 39 28.33 5.65 -16.51
C LEU A 39 29.45 5.21 -15.59
N GLN A 40 29.58 5.87 -14.44
CA GLN A 40 30.46 5.41 -13.36
C GLN A 40 29.68 4.44 -12.47
N GLU A 41 30.37 3.41 -11.97
CA GLU A 41 29.80 2.54 -10.94
C GLU A 41 29.62 3.34 -9.66
N VAL A 42 28.38 3.38 -9.15
CA VAL A 42 28.03 4.06 -7.91
C VAL A 42 27.61 2.99 -6.91
N ALA A 43 28.16 3.05 -5.70
CA ALA A 43 27.71 2.21 -4.61
C ALA A 43 26.24 2.56 -4.27
N VAL A 44 25.34 1.60 -4.41
CA VAL A 44 23.91 1.78 -4.13
C VAL A 44 23.60 1.19 -2.77
N THR A 45 23.04 2.02 -1.88
CA THR A 45 22.45 1.59 -0.61
C THR A 45 20.95 1.33 -0.80
N THR A 46 20.41 0.35 -0.10
CA THR A 46 18.97 0.02 -0.16
C THR A 46 18.13 0.92 0.74
N GLY A 47 18.75 1.53 1.75
CA GLY A 47 18.06 2.30 2.79
C GLY A 47 17.33 1.41 3.81
N GLU A 48 17.71 0.11 3.86
CA GLU A 48 17.16 -0.92 4.75
C GLU A 48 18.24 -1.50 5.70
N GLU A 49 19.45 -0.92 5.73
CA GLU A 49 20.61 -1.48 6.43
C GLU A 49 20.50 -1.40 7.97
N ASN A 50 19.75 -0.42 8.47
CA ASN A 50 19.54 -0.17 9.89
C ASN A 50 18.27 -0.83 10.45
N GLU A 51 17.73 -1.82 9.74
CA GLU A 51 16.48 -2.47 10.08
C GLU A 51 16.63 -3.99 10.17
N ASP A 52 15.86 -4.59 11.06
CA ASP A 52 15.74 -6.04 11.21
C ASP A 52 14.48 -6.54 10.52
N VAL A 53 14.61 -7.65 9.79
CA VAL A 53 13.50 -8.27 9.06
C VAL A 53 12.66 -9.11 10.01
N LEU A 54 11.42 -8.70 10.24
CA LEU A 54 10.45 -9.42 11.07
C LEU A 54 9.62 -10.44 10.28
N LEU A 55 9.44 -10.17 8.99
CA LEU A 55 8.67 -11.00 8.05
C LEU A 55 9.23 -10.80 6.65
N ASP A 56 9.30 -11.88 5.87
CA ASP A 56 9.67 -11.87 4.45
C ASP A 56 8.84 -12.92 3.72
N LEU A 57 7.89 -12.48 2.89
CA LEU A 57 6.96 -13.35 2.17
C LEU A 57 6.77 -12.91 0.72
N LYS A 58 6.69 -13.89 -0.18
CA LYS A 58 6.30 -13.64 -1.58
C LYS A 58 4.79 -13.38 -1.68
N SER A 59 4.43 -12.33 -2.41
CA SER A 59 3.06 -11.86 -2.51
C SER A 59 2.79 -11.08 -3.79
N LYS A 60 1.51 -10.84 -4.04
CA LYS A 60 1.02 -9.91 -5.06
C LYS A 60 0.17 -8.85 -4.39
N LEU A 61 0.46 -7.59 -4.65
CA LEU A 61 -0.21 -6.42 -4.08
C LEU A 61 -1.11 -5.76 -5.10
N TYR A 62 -2.28 -5.36 -4.63
CA TYR A 62 -3.29 -4.59 -5.35
C TYR A 62 -3.58 -3.32 -4.58
N ARG A 63 -3.91 -2.26 -5.31
CA ARG A 63 -4.40 -0.98 -4.78
C ARG A 63 -5.83 -0.77 -5.27
N PHE A 64 -6.72 -0.36 -4.38
CA PHE A 64 -8.07 0.02 -4.77
C PHE A 64 -8.07 1.37 -5.49
N ASP A 65 -8.70 1.42 -6.66
CA ASP A 65 -8.96 2.64 -7.41
C ASP A 65 -10.32 3.20 -7.04
N LYS A 66 -10.34 4.33 -6.32
CA LYS A 66 -11.59 4.95 -5.85
C LYS A 66 -12.44 5.47 -7.02
N GLU A 67 -11.81 6.02 -8.06
CA GLU A 67 -12.51 6.57 -9.23
C GLU A 67 -13.12 5.47 -10.10
N GLY A 68 -12.35 4.41 -10.39
CA GLY A 68 -12.82 3.27 -11.18
C GLY A 68 -13.59 2.21 -10.38
N ASN A 69 -13.71 2.36 -9.06
CA ASN A 69 -14.30 1.39 -8.14
C ASN A 69 -13.78 -0.05 -8.37
N GLN A 70 -12.47 -0.18 -8.58
CA GLN A 70 -11.84 -1.46 -8.98
C GLN A 70 -10.48 -1.68 -8.36
N TRP A 71 -10.08 -2.94 -8.20
CA TRP A 71 -8.72 -3.30 -7.80
C TRP A 71 -7.76 -3.22 -8.99
N LYS A 72 -6.63 -2.54 -8.82
CA LYS A 72 -5.52 -2.48 -9.79
C LYS A 72 -4.29 -3.18 -9.22
N GLU A 73 -3.61 -3.97 -10.03
CA GLU A 73 -2.34 -4.59 -9.62
C GLU A 73 -1.28 -3.50 -9.41
N ARG A 74 -0.63 -3.53 -8.24
CA ARG A 74 0.40 -2.55 -7.86
C ARG A 74 1.81 -3.13 -7.94
N GLY A 75 1.97 -4.42 -7.62
CA GLY A 75 3.25 -5.10 -7.76
C GLY A 75 3.22 -6.57 -7.39
N VAL A 76 4.16 -7.34 -7.94
CA VAL A 76 4.41 -8.74 -7.58
C VAL A 76 5.83 -8.84 -7.08
N GLY A 77 6.02 -9.36 -5.88
CA GLY A 77 7.34 -9.39 -5.27
C GLY A 77 7.35 -9.93 -3.85
N THR A 78 8.29 -9.44 -3.06
CA THR A 78 8.44 -9.83 -1.65
C THR A 78 8.02 -8.67 -0.77
N VAL A 79 7.07 -8.92 0.13
CA VAL A 79 6.70 -8.00 1.21
C VAL A 79 7.57 -8.30 2.42
N LYS A 80 8.08 -7.23 3.05
CA LYS A 80 8.85 -7.28 4.28
C LYS A 80 8.23 -6.40 5.34
N LEU A 81 8.28 -6.86 6.59
CA LEU A 81 8.09 -6.01 7.77
C LEU A 81 9.47 -5.76 8.38
N LEU A 82 9.86 -4.50 8.47
CA LEU A 82 11.19 -4.06 8.87
C LEU A 82 11.09 -3.24 10.15
N LYS A 83 11.84 -3.61 11.19
CA LYS A 83 11.94 -2.87 12.45
C LYS A 83 13.24 -2.09 12.50
N HIS A 84 13.17 -0.78 12.67
CA HIS A 84 14.35 0.06 12.82
C HIS A 84 15.06 -0.20 14.15
N LYS A 85 16.38 -0.42 14.10
CA LYS A 85 17.20 -0.83 15.24
C LYS A 85 17.24 0.20 16.37
N GLU A 86 17.25 1.48 16.03
CA GLU A 86 17.37 2.57 17.02
C GLU A 86 16.03 3.11 17.49
N SER A 87 15.07 3.30 16.56
CA SER A 87 13.79 3.94 16.86
C SER A 87 12.68 2.95 17.21
N GLY A 88 12.92 1.65 17.00
CA GLY A 88 11.92 0.59 17.22
C GLY A 88 10.72 0.61 16.27
N LYS A 89 10.60 1.64 15.41
CA LYS A 89 9.48 1.80 14.47
C LYS A 89 9.48 0.67 13.44
N VAL A 90 8.30 0.20 13.09
CA VAL A 90 8.12 -0.86 12.10
C VAL A 90 7.46 -0.29 10.84
N ARG A 91 8.01 -0.64 9.68
CA ARG A 91 7.42 -0.31 8.37
C ARG A 91 7.24 -1.55 7.51
N LEU A 92 6.24 -1.48 6.63
CA LEU A 92 6.04 -2.43 5.56
C LEU A 92 6.73 -1.88 4.31
N VAL A 93 7.61 -2.69 3.71
CA VAL A 93 8.24 -2.39 2.42
C VAL A 93 8.00 -3.56 1.48
N MET A 94 7.57 -3.27 0.25
CA MET A 94 7.44 -4.27 -0.81
C MET A 94 8.10 -3.77 -2.07
N ARG A 95 8.91 -4.64 -2.69
CA ARG A 95 9.58 -4.36 -3.97
C ARG A 95 9.13 -5.33 -5.05
N GLN A 96 8.96 -4.82 -6.27
CA GLN A 96 8.63 -5.61 -7.45
C GLN A 96 9.80 -6.53 -7.85
N ASN A 97 9.48 -7.74 -8.27
CA ASN A 97 10.44 -8.66 -8.87
C ASN A 97 11.05 -8.03 -10.13
N LYS A 98 12.34 -8.32 -10.39
CA LYS A 98 13.14 -7.84 -11.53
C LYS A 98 13.44 -6.33 -11.51
N THR A 99 12.43 -5.47 -11.38
CA THR A 99 12.63 -4.00 -11.43
C THR A 99 13.12 -3.42 -10.11
N LEU A 100 12.91 -4.13 -8.99
CA LEU A 100 13.25 -3.72 -7.62
C LEU A 100 12.62 -2.38 -7.18
N LYS A 101 11.64 -1.89 -7.95
CA LYS A 101 10.86 -0.69 -7.63
C LYS A 101 10.01 -0.95 -6.40
N ILE A 102 9.97 0.03 -5.50
CA ILE A 102 9.11 0.00 -4.32
C ILE A 102 7.66 0.13 -4.80
N CYS A 103 6.78 -0.73 -4.31
CA CYS A 103 5.35 -0.71 -4.61
C CYS A 103 4.46 -0.59 -3.37
N ALA A 104 5.05 -0.67 -2.17
CA ALA A 104 4.48 -0.23 -0.91
C ALA A 104 5.63 0.17 0.04
N ASN A 105 5.44 1.26 0.77
CA ASN A 105 6.33 1.76 1.81
C ASN A 105 5.54 2.64 2.79
N HIS A 106 5.15 2.07 3.93
CA HIS A 106 4.41 2.77 4.99
C HIS A 106 4.74 2.25 6.37
N LEU A 107 4.56 3.09 7.39
CA LEU A 107 4.68 2.69 8.79
C LEU A 107 3.50 1.80 9.20
N VAL A 108 3.76 0.83 10.07
CA VAL A 108 2.72 0.09 10.78
C VAL A 108 2.30 0.93 11.97
N LEU A 109 1.05 1.37 11.98
CA LEU A 109 0.48 2.21 13.04
C LEU A 109 -0.33 1.36 14.03
N PRO A 110 -0.44 1.75 15.31
CA PRO A 110 -1.26 1.02 16.30
C PRO A 110 -2.72 0.84 15.87
N THR A 111 -3.25 1.80 15.11
CA THR A 111 -4.64 1.80 14.61
C THR A 111 -4.83 1.00 13.31
N MET A 112 -3.76 0.41 12.77
CA MET A 112 -3.81 -0.33 11.52
C MET A 112 -4.53 -1.66 11.73
N ALA A 113 -5.58 -1.90 10.94
CA ALA A 113 -6.36 -3.13 11.00
C ALA A 113 -6.26 -3.90 9.68
N VAL A 114 -5.79 -5.15 9.74
CA VAL A 114 -5.70 -6.05 8.59
C VAL A 114 -6.87 -7.03 8.63
N GLN A 115 -7.71 -6.98 7.61
CA GLN A 115 -8.91 -7.80 7.51
C GLN A 115 -8.76 -8.87 6.43
N GLU A 116 -9.30 -10.06 6.66
CA GLU A 116 -9.34 -11.10 5.63
C GLU A 116 -10.28 -10.68 4.49
N HIS A 117 -9.89 -11.00 3.26
CA HIS A 117 -10.71 -10.69 2.09
C HIS A 117 -11.84 -11.72 1.96
N HIS A 118 -13.10 -11.27 2.05
CA HIS A 118 -14.30 -12.14 2.03
C HIS A 118 -14.38 -13.11 0.82
N GLY A 119 -13.79 -12.76 -0.32
CA GLY A 119 -13.78 -13.61 -1.51
C GLY A 119 -12.54 -14.49 -1.68
N ASN A 120 -11.52 -14.37 -0.83
CA ASN A 120 -10.27 -15.13 -0.98
C ASN A 120 -9.49 -15.19 0.35
N GLU A 121 -9.44 -16.38 0.95
CA GLU A 121 -8.74 -16.65 2.22
C GLU A 121 -7.21 -16.48 2.13
N LYS A 122 -6.66 -16.47 0.92
CA LYS A 122 -5.22 -16.18 0.69
C LYS A 122 -4.93 -14.68 0.60
N SER A 123 -5.93 -13.84 0.85
CA SER A 123 -5.83 -12.40 0.72
C SER A 123 -6.32 -11.66 1.95
N CYS A 124 -5.69 -10.53 2.22
CA CYS A 124 -6.11 -9.60 3.26
C CYS A 124 -6.04 -8.16 2.75
N VAL A 125 -6.80 -7.28 3.40
CA VAL A 125 -7.05 -5.89 3.03
C VAL A 125 -6.76 -4.98 4.21
N TRP A 126 -6.17 -3.82 3.96
CA TRP A 126 -5.95 -2.79 4.96
C TRP A 126 -5.87 -1.40 4.32
N HIS A 127 -5.80 -0.37 5.16
CA HIS A 127 -5.64 1.03 4.76
C HIS A 127 -4.33 1.58 5.34
N ALA A 128 -3.58 2.36 4.56
CA ALA A 128 -2.34 2.99 5.01
C ALA A 128 -2.01 4.26 4.24
N ALA A 129 -1.30 5.19 4.90
CA ALA A 129 -0.65 6.33 4.25
C ALA A 129 0.72 5.89 3.70
N ASP A 130 0.80 5.72 2.38
CA ASP A 130 1.92 5.10 1.67
C ASP A 130 2.81 6.12 0.94
N PHE A 131 4.11 5.84 0.89
CA PHE A 131 5.14 6.70 0.29
C PHE A 131 5.89 6.01 -0.86
N SER A 132 5.35 4.96 -1.47
CA SER A 132 6.05 4.21 -2.53
C SER A 132 6.32 5.03 -3.81
N ASP A 133 5.51 6.06 -4.08
CA ASP A 133 5.68 6.94 -5.25
C ASP A 133 6.47 8.23 -4.96
N GLY A 134 7.03 8.37 -3.74
CA GLY A 134 7.73 9.59 -3.32
C GLY A 134 6.82 10.71 -2.79
N GLU A 135 5.53 10.44 -2.64
CA GLU A 135 4.52 11.32 -2.05
C GLU A 135 3.65 10.51 -1.09
N LEU A 136 3.20 11.11 0.01
CA LEU A 136 2.34 10.44 0.97
C LEU A 136 0.90 10.39 0.46
N LYS A 137 0.35 9.18 0.27
CA LYS A 137 -0.98 8.95 -0.29
C LYS A 137 -1.75 7.92 0.54
N ASP A 138 -3.00 8.23 0.87
CA ASP A 138 -3.89 7.28 1.54
C ASP A 138 -4.40 6.22 0.55
N GLU A 139 -3.93 4.99 0.71
CA GLU A 139 -4.26 3.87 -0.16
C GLU A 139 -4.97 2.75 0.62
N THR A 140 -5.92 2.10 -0.07
CA THR A 140 -6.48 0.82 0.37
C THR A 140 -5.77 -0.29 -0.39
N PHE A 141 -5.11 -1.17 0.34
CA PHE A 141 -4.34 -2.28 -0.20
C PHE A 141 -5.08 -3.60 -0.05
N CYS A 142 -4.88 -4.48 -1.02
CA CYS A 142 -5.18 -5.91 -0.91
C CYS A 142 -3.94 -6.68 -1.30
N ILE A 143 -3.48 -7.58 -0.45
CA ILE A 143 -2.34 -8.45 -0.72
C ILE A 143 -2.83 -9.89 -0.87
N ARG A 144 -2.21 -10.64 -1.78
CA ARG A 144 -2.49 -12.05 -2.01
C ARG A 144 -1.21 -12.86 -1.85
N PHE A 145 -1.30 -13.92 -1.08
CA PHE A 145 -0.22 -14.87 -0.85
C PHE A 145 -0.44 -16.19 -1.62
N ALA A 146 0.61 -17.02 -1.68
CA ALA A 146 0.54 -18.34 -2.32
C ALA A 146 -0.28 -19.34 -1.49
N SER A 147 -0.17 -19.28 -0.16
CA SER A 147 -0.86 -20.13 0.81
C SER A 147 -1.73 -19.31 1.77
N ILE A 148 -2.72 -19.97 2.37
CA ILE A 148 -3.56 -19.39 3.42
C ILE A 148 -2.72 -19.15 4.69
N GLU A 149 -1.79 -20.05 4.98
CA GLU A 149 -0.85 -19.94 6.11
C GLU A 149 -0.04 -18.64 6.04
N ASN A 150 0.51 -18.30 4.88
CA ASN A 150 1.26 -17.04 4.71
C ASN A 150 0.38 -15.80 4.96
N CYS A 151 -0.90 -15.86 4.56
CA CYS A 151 -1.86 -14.78 4.81
C CYS A 151 -2.11 -14.60 6.31
N LYS A 152 -2.31 -15.71 7.03
CA LYS A 152 -2.49 -15.72 8.48
C LYS A 152 -1.23 -15.22 9.19
N THR A 153 -0.05 -15.76 8.87
CA THR A 153 1.22 -15.30 9.43
C THR A 153 1.45 -13.81 9.22
N PHE A 154 1.12 -13.27 8.04
CA PHE A 154 1.23 -11.83 7.78
C PHE A 154 0.28 -11.02 8.68
N LYS A 155 -0.99 -11.43 8.76
CA LYS A 155 -2.00 -10.77 9.60
C LYS A 155 -1.62 -10.80 11.08
N ASP A 156 -1.29 -11.99 11.59
CA ASP A 156 -0.88 -12.21 12.98
C ASP A 156 0.36 -11.38 13.33
N LYS A 157 1.33 -11.29 12.41
CA LYS A 157 2.54 -10.50 12.65
C LYS A 157 2.23 -9.00 12.75
N ILE A 158 1.35 -8.48 11.89
CA ILE A 158 0.94 -7.08 11.99
C ILE A 158 0.18 -6.84 13.29
N GLU A 159 -0.75 -7.72 13.67
CA GLU A 159 -1.50 -7.60 14.92
C GLU A 159 -0.58 -7.63 16.15
N GLU A 160 0.41 -8.53 16.20
CA GLU A 160 1.44 -8.57 17.24
C GLU A 160 2.21 -7.23 17.33
N ILE A 161 2.56 -6.65 16.18
CA ILE A 161 3.27 -5.36 16.10
C ILE A 161 2.37 -4.21 16.58
N THR A 162 1.11 -4.14 16.12
CA THR A 162 0.20 -3.05 16.50
C THR A 162 -0.15 -3.10 17.99
N GLU A 163 -0.32 -4.28 18.56
CA GLU A 163 -0.49 -4.47 20.00
C GLU A 163 0.75 -4.04 20.80
N SER A 164 1.95 -4.39 20.32
CA SER A 164 3.21 -4.02 20.97
C SER A 164 3.40 -2.50 20.98
N LEU A 165 3.10 -1.84 19.86
CA LEU A 165 3.16 -0.37 19.75
C LEU A 165 2.11 0.32 20.63
N SER A 166 0.92 -0.27 20.78
CA SER A 166 -0.12 0.26 21.66
C SER A 166 0.31 0.25 23.12
N LYS A 167 1.05 -0.78 23.55
CA LYS A 167 1.58 -0.91 24.92
C LYS A 167 2.70 0.11 25.18
N ASP A 168 3.64 0.27 24.26
CA ASP A 168 4.74 1.25 24.38
C ASP A 168 4.26 2.72 24.37
N SER A 169 3.15 3.01 23.68
CA SER A 169 2.54 4.35 23.69
C SER A 169 1.88 4.73 25.02
N GLY A 170 1.66 3.75 25.91
CA GLY A 170 1.20 3.96 27.28
C GLY A 170 2.31 4.27 28.29
N GLU A 171 3.59 4.08 27.93
CA GLU A 171 4.73 4.15 28.86
C GLU A 171 6.00 4.87 28.33
N SER A 172 5.95 5.67 27.25
CA SER A 172 7.17 6.35 26.72
C SER A 172 7.22 7.88 26.90
N GLU A 173 8.39 8.32 27.38
CA GLU A 173 8.82 9.65 27.81
C GLU A 173 8.92 10.74 26.71
N GLU A 174 8.31 10.56 25.54
CA GLU A 174 8.34 11.58 24.46
C GLU A 174 7.43 12.79 24.77
N GLY A 175 6.39 12.61 25.58
CA GLY A 175 5.59 13.72 26.10
C GLY A 175 6.37 14.62 27.06
N THR A 176 7.30 14.03 27.83
CA THR A 176 8.12 14.74 28.82
C THR A 176 9.17 15.63 28.16
N THR A 177 9.77 15.20 27.05
CA THR A 177 10.79 15.98 26.34
C THR A 177 10.18 17.16 25.57
N ALA A 178 9.02 16.98 24.93
CA ALA A 178 8.29 18.09 24.30
C ALA A 178 7.78 19.12 25.33
N ALA A 179 7.26 18.66 26.48
CA ALA A 179 6.82 19.55 27.56
C ALA A 179 7.97 20.35 28.18
N ASN A 180 9.12 19.73 28.44
CA ASN A 180 10.31 20.40 28.98
C ASN A 180 10.91 21.45 28.01
N LEU A 181 10.75 21.27 26.70
CA LEU A 181 11.22 22.24 25.71
C LEU A 181 10.29 23.46 25.62
N ILE A 182 8.99 23.26 25.80
CA ILE A 182 7.98 24.34 25.86
C ILE A 182 8.16 25.18 27.13
N GLU A 183 8.43 24.54 28.28
CA GLU A 183 8.63 25.23 29.55
C GLU A 183 9.89 26.12 29.55
N LYS A 184 10.96 25.72 28.83
CA LYS A 184 12.18 26.53 28.66
C LYS A 184 12.04 27.72 27.70
N LEU A 185 10.96 27.81 26.93
CA LEU A 185 10.71 28.90 25.97
C LEU A 185 9.81 30.02 26.54
N SER A 186 9.27 29.87 27.75
CA SER A 186 8.44 30.89 28.40
C SER A 186 9.31 31.86 29.22
N VAL A 187 9.65 33.00 28.62
CA VAL A 187 10.39 34.10 29.25
C VAL A 187 9.44 34.95 30.12
N GLU A 188 9.79 35.12 31.40
CA GLU A 188 9.11 35.97 32.38
C GLU A 188 9.00 37.44 31.92
N GLY A 189 7.76 37.93 31.74
CA GLY A 189 7.43 39.34 31.65
C GLY A 189 6.86 39.83 32.98
N LYS A 190 7.66 40.59 33.74
CA LYS A 190 7.32 41.17 35.03
C LYS A 190 6.40 42.40 34.89
N ASP A 191 5.33 42.42 35.67
CA ASP A 191 4.22 43.39 35.73
C ASP A 191 4.59 44.86 35.94
N LYS A 192 3.67 45.74 35.49
CA LYS A 192 3.26 46.95 36.22
C LYS A 192 1.80 47.33 35.92
N GLU A 193 0.94 47.22 36.95
CA GLU A 193 -0.40 47.83 37.05
C GLU A 193 -0.33 49.36 37.27
N GLU A 194 -1.30 50.12 36.74
CA GLU A 194 -2.31 50.85 37.55
C GLU A 194 -3.41 51.56 36.70
N LYS A 195 -4.67 51.10 36.90
CA LYS A 195 -5.93 51.80 37.30
C LYS A 195 -6.71 52.86 36.47
N SER A 196 -8.05 52.68 36.57
CA SER A 196 -9.21 53.61 36.43
C SER A 196 -9.94 53.61 35.07
N GLY A 197 -11.27 53.43 34.93
CA GLY A 197 -12.41 53.22 35.83
C GLY A 197 -13.74 53.17 35.04
N THR A 198 -14.73 52.41 35.55
CA THR A 198 -16.24 52.52 35.49
C THR A 198 -16.93 52.88 34.15
N THR A 199 -17.94 52.18 33.60
CA THR A 199 -19.32 51.94 34.12
C THR A 199 -20.15 50.94 33.26
N GLU A 200 -21.01 50.18 33.96
CA GLU A 200 -22.38 49.71 33.62
C GLU A 200 -22.64 48.48 32.69
N ALA A 201 -23.44 47.56 33.24
CA ALA A 201 -24.18 46.44 32.63
C ALA A 201 -25.70 46.73 32.76
N PRO A 202 -26.69 45.85 32.43
CA PRO A 202 -26.71 44.56 31.71
C PRO A 202 -27.92 44.45 30.72
N SER A 203 -28.35 43.21 30.37
CA SER A 203 -29.66 42.74 29.83
C SER A 203 -29.57 42.20 28.38
N SER A 204 -30.12 41.05 27.95
CA SER A 204 -30.85 39.92 28.56
C SER A 204 -31.24 38.92 27.44
N ALA A 205 -31.43 37.64 27.79
CA ALA A 205 -32.44 36.66 27.30
C ALA A 205 -32.42 36.24 25.81
N GLU A 206 -32.26 34.93 25.48
CA GLU A 206 -33.32 33.87 25.37
C GLU A 206 -34.35 34.21 24.26
N GLU A 207 -34.84 33.33 23.37
CA GLU A 207 -35.06 31.88 23.36
C GLU A 207 -35.55 31.43 21.95
N LYS A 208 -35.48 30.11 21.66
CA LYS A 208 -36.38 29.23 20.86
C LYS A 208 -36.75 29.54 19.39
N LYS A 209 -36.54 28.60 18.44
CA LYS A 209 -37.29 27.35 18.11
C LYS A 209 -38.61 27.63 17.36
N ASP A 210 -38.73 27.21 16.10
CA ASP A 210 -39.88 26.43 15.60
C ASP A 210 -39.66 25.84 14.19
N GLU A 211 -40.27 24.68 13.97
CA GLU A 211 -40.44 23.91 12.74
C GLU A 211 -41.53 24.57 11.85
N SER A 212 -41.56 24.24 10.55
CA SER A 212 -42.70 23.55 9.93
C SER A 212 -42.56 23.44 8.40
N GLU A 213 -43.10 22.32 7.91
CA GLU A 213 -43.23 21.83 6.54
C GLU A 213 -43.99 22.79 5.61
N GLU A 214 -43.72 22.70 4.30
CA GLU A 214 -44.81 22.55 3.33
C GLU A 214 -44.37 21.77 2.08
N GLN A 215 -45.19 20.80 1.70
CA GLN A 215 -45.13 20.01 0.47
C GLN A 215 -45.66 20.80 -0.72
N GLU A 216 -45.12 20.59 -1.93
CA GLU A 216 -45.98 20.55 -3.11
C GLU A 216 -45.51 19.53 -4.14
N LYS A 217 -46.47 18.74 -4.60
CA LYS A 217 -46.39 17.71 -5.65
C LYS A 217 -46.36 18.37 -7.03
N THR A 218 -45.70 17.74 -7.99
CA THR A 218 -46.30 17.47 -9.31
C THR A 218 -45.75 16.17 -9.89
N ALA A 219 -46.67 15.28 -10.21
CA ALA A 219 -46.50 14.20 -11.18
C ALA A 219 -46.44 14.80 -12.60
N ASP A 220 -45.70 14.18 -13.52
CA ASP A 220 -46.27 13.52 -14.71
C ASP A 220 -45.16 12.96 -15.64
N GLU A 221 -45.29 11.66 -15.95
CA GLU A 221 -45.16 11.00 -17.25
C GLU A 221 -44.14 11.53 -18.30
N LYS A 222 -43.09 10.74 -18.57
CA LYS A 222 -42.90 9.96 -19.82
C LYS A 222 -41.60 9.16 -19.83
#